data_AF-A0A951P9A3-F1
#
_entry.id   AF-A0A951P9A3-F1
#
_cell.length_a   1.000
_cell.length_b   1.000
_cell.length_c   1.000
_cell.angle_alpha   90.00
_cell.angle_beta   90.00
_cell.angle_gamma   90.00
#
_symmetry.space_group_name_H-M   'P 1'
#
loop_
_entity.id
_entity.type
_entity.pdbx_description
1 polymer ?
#
loop_
_entity_poly.entity_id
_entity_poly.type
_entity_poly.pdbx_seq_one_letter_code
_entity_poly.pdbx_strand_id
1 'polypeptide(L)'
;MTKLIIQVRTADNLLDLLKAHKSGNWVVAQGREKEITDVEIVNFDGTQKIEGIFDAANSFRLDDGKLIIAFTNACIRNCSTSFDGRNPVRYS
;
A
#
# COMPACT_ATOMS: atom_id res chain seq x y z
N MET A 1 -12.83 7.55 14.40
CA MET A 1 -12.72 7.41 12.93
C MET A 1 -12.55 5.93 12.64
N THR A 2 -13.25 5.40 11.63
CA THR A 2 -13.08 4.01 11.20
C THR A 2 -11.73 3.91 10.50
N LYS A 3 -10.88 2.97 10.94
CA LYS A 3 -9.60 2.69 10.32
C LYS A 3 -9.86 2.04 8.95
N LEU A 4 -9.35 2.62 7.87
CA LEU A 4 -9.41 2.02 6.54
C LEU A 4 -7.99 1.78 6.06
N ILE A 5 -7.63 0.52 5.86
CA ILE A 5 -6.30 0.11 5.47
C ILE A 5 -6.29 -0.23 3.99
N ILE A 6 -5.46 0.46 3.21
CA ILE A 6 -5.17 0.03 1.84
C ILE A 6 -4.07 -1.03 1.87
N GLN A 7 -4.40 -2.24 1.44
CA GLN A 7 -3.45 -3.33 1.33
C GLN A 7 -3.08 -3.56 -0.14
N VAL A 8 -1.80 -3.61 -0.43
CA VAL A 8 -1.25 -3.77 -1.77
C VAL A 8 -0.24 -4.93 -1.80
N ARG A 9 -0.37 -5.84 -2.76
CA ARG A 9 0.61 -6.90 -3.03
C ARG A 9 1.59 -6.44 -4.10
N THR A 10 2.89 -6.53 -3.82
CA THR A 10 3.95 -6.15 -4.77
C THR A 10 5.00 -7.25 -4.96
N ALA A 11 5.61 -7.28 -6.15
CA ALA A 11 6.85 -8.02 -6.42
C ALA A 11 8.11 -7.17 -6.21
N ASP A 12 7.96 -5.87 -5.92
CA ASP A 12 9.06 -4.97 -5.59
C ASP A 12 9.72 -5.35 -4.26
N ASN A 13 10.98 -4.95 -4.08
CA ASN A 13 11.69 -5.16 -2.84
C ASN A 13 11.15 -4.22 -1.74
N LEU A 14 10.68 -4.79 -0.63
CA LEU A 14 10.10 -3.99 0.47
C LEU A 14 11.11 -3.03 1.14
N LEU A 15 12.40 -3.35 1.20
CA LEU A 15 13.40 -2.46 1.78
C LEU A 15 13.60 -1.21 0.94
N ASP A 16 13.55 -1.35 -0.38
CA ASP A 16 13.70 -0.22 -1.30
C ASP A 16 12.47 0.70 -1.23
N LEU A 17 11.27 0.11 -1.20
CA LEU A 17 10.03 0.87 -0.99
C LEU A 17 10.01 1.59 0.36
N LEU A 18 10.47 0.92 1.43
CA LEU A 18 10.54 1.53 2.77
C LEU A 18 11.49 2.74 2.78
N LYS A 19 12.67 2.64 2.15
CA LYS A 19 13.62 3.77 2.01
C LYS A 19 13.04 4.92 1.18
N ALA A 20 12.25 4.60 0.15
CA ALA A 20 11.61 5.57 -0.70
C ALA A 20 10.36 6.21 -0.07
N HIS A 21 9.85 5.66 1.04
CA HIS A 21 8.59 6.06 1.68
C HIS A 21 7.38 6.03 0.73
N LYS A 22 7.44 5.22 -0.33
CA LYS A 22 6.46 5.18 -1.41
C LYS A 22 6.31 3.76 -1.93
N SER A 23 5.09 3.38 -2.31
CA SER A 23 4.83 2.16 -3.07
C SER A 23 5.16 2.35 -4.56
N GLY A 24 5.15 1.25 -5.31
CA GLY A 24 5.08 1.30 -6.78
C GLY A 24 3.77 1.91 -7.32
N ASN A 25 3.49 1.72 -8.61
CA ASN A 25 2.32 2.30 -9.26
C ASN A 25 1.11 1.35 -9.22
N TRP A 26 0.04 1.71 -8.48
CA TRP A 26 -1.10 0.79 -8.26
C TRP A 26 -2.43 1.33 -8.78
N VAL A 27 -3.23 0.50 -9.43
CA VAL A 27 -4.60 0.87 -9.82
C VAL A 27 -5.48 0.85 -8.58
N VAL A 28 -5.75 2.02 -8.01
CA VAL A 28 -6.62 2.22 -6.84
C VAL A 28 -7.91 2.91 -7.28
N ALA A 29 -9.07 2.42 -6.85
CA ALA A 29 -10.36 3.04 -7.17
C ALA A 29 -10.39 4.52 -6.74
N GLN A 30 -10.85 5.42 -7.63
CA GLN A 30 -10.95 6.86 -7.35
C GLN A 30 -11.90 7.15 -6.18
N GLY A 31 -11.53 8.13 -5.34
CA GLY A 31 -12.41 8.67 -4.30
C GLY A 31 -12.23 8.06 -2.91
N ARG A 32 -11.70 6.83 -2.80
CA ARG A 32 -11.45 6.20 -1.50
C ARG A 32 -10.22 6.72 -0.77
N GLU A 33 -9.32 7.46 -1.44
CA GLU A 33 -8.07 7.93 -0.83
C GLU A 33 -8.28 8.81 0.40
N LYS A 34 -9.38 9.57 0.42
CA LYS A 34 -9.72 10.46 1.53
C LYS A 34 -10.10 9.71 2.81
N GLU A 35 -10.46 8.44 2.68
CA GLU A 35 -10.89 7.60 3.79
C GLU A 35 -9.76 6.69 4.31
N ILE A 36 -8.68 6.52 3.54
CA ILE A 36 -7.54 5.67 3.90
C ILE A 36 -6.76 6.34 5.03
N THR A 37 -6.51 5.58 6.10
CA THR A 37 -5.72 6.03 7.24
C THR A 37 -4.36 5.33 7.30
N ASP A 38 -4.30 4.08 6.84
CA ASP A 38 -3.12 3.23 6.95
C ASP A 38 -2.85 2.49 5.65
N VAL A 39 -1.60 2.09 5.48
CA VAL A 39 -1.15 1.31 4.34
C VAL A 39 -0.51 0.00 4.81
N GLU A 40 -0.76 -1.04 4.03
CA GLU A 40 -0.04 -2.30 4.09
C GLU A 40 0.49 -2.66 2.71
N ILE A 41 1.81 -2.79 2.55
CA ILE A 41 2.42 -3.25 1.30
C ILE A 41 3.04 -4.61 1.54
N VAL A 42 2.40 -5.65 1.04
CA VAL A 42 2.78 -7.04 1.25
C VAL A 42 3.65 -7.50 0.09
N ASN A 43 4.72 -8.23 0.39
CA ASN A 43 5.50 -8.89 -0.64
C ASN A 43 4.66 -9.94 -1.38
N PHE A 44 5.15 -10.37 -2.54
CA PHE A 44 4.40 -11.30 -3.37
C PHE A 44 4.12 -12.62 -2.65
N ASP A 45 5.03 -13.09 -1.81
CA ASP A 45 4.87 -14.35 -1.08
C ASP A 45 3.90 -14.28 0.11
N GLY A 46 3.46 -13.08 0.50
CA GLY A 46 2.54 -12.91 1.63
C GLY A 46 3.19 -13.07 3.01
N THR A 47 4.53 -13.13 3.06
CA THR A 47 5.31 -13.45 4.27
C THR A 47 5.80 -12.21 5.01
N GLN A 48 5.90 -11.07 4.32
CA GLN A 48 6.34 -9.80 4.89
C GLN A 48 5.50 -8.65 4.36
N LYS A 49 5.30 -7.64 5.19
CA LYS A 49 4.62 -6.40 4.81
C LYS A 49 5.30 -5.18 5.37
N ILE A 50 5.21 -4.07 4.65
CA ILE A 50 5.34 -2.74 5.22
C ILE A 50 3.98 -2.40 5.83
N GLU A 51 3.96 -1.97 7.08
CA GLU A 51 2.80 -1.32 7.69
C GLU A 51 3.17 0.12 8.04
N GLY A 52 2.28 1.07 7.79
CA GLY A 52 2.52 2.49 8.05
C GLY A 52 1.26 3.34 7.94
N ILE A 53 1.42 4.63 8.21
CA ILE A 53 0.35 5.62 8.10
C ILE A 53 0.29 6.13 6.66
N PHE A 54 -0.91 6.16 6.08
CA PHE A 54 -1.12 6.68 4.74
C PHE A 54 -0.86 8.19 4.70
N ASP A 55 0.00 8.62 3.78
CA ASP A 55 0.31 10.03 3.58
C ASP A 55 -0.45 10.57 2.36
N ALA A 56 -1.63 11.11 2.62
CA ALA A 56 -2.48 11.69 1.57
C ALA A 56 -1.85 12.93 0.90
N ALA A 57 -0.97 13.66 1.59
CA ALA A 57 -0.36 14.88 1.04
C ALA A 57 0.74 14.55 0.03
N ASN A 58 1.42 13.41 0.19
CA ASN A 58 2.48 12.96 -0.70
C ASN A 58 2.08 11.82 -1.64
N SER A 59 0.86 11.30 -1.51
CA SER A 59 0.27 10.34 -2.46
C SER A 59 -0.34 11.07 -3.65
N PHE A 60 -0.10 10.58 -4.86
CA PHE A 60 -0.58 11.23 -6.07
C PHE A 60 -0.90 10.24 -7.18
N ARG A 61 -1.84 10.63 -8.03
CA ARG A 61 -2.19 9.86 -9.23
C ARG A 61 -1.33 10.27 -10.41
N LEU A 62 -0.95 9.27 -11.18
CA LEU A 62 -0.35 9.42 -12.50
C LEU A 62 -1.46 9.59 -13.55
N ASP A 63 -1.08 10.09 -14.73
CA ASP A 63 -1.99 10.31 -15.87
C ASP A 63 -2.66 9.02 -16.36
N ASP A 64 -2.06 7.86 -16.09
CA ASP A 64 -2.62 6.53 -16.40
C ASP A 64 -3.63 6.02 -15.35
N GLY A 65 -3.96 6.85 -14.36
CA GLY A 65 -4.93 6.56 -13.31
C GLY A 65 -4.39 5.74 -12.14
N LYS A 66 -3.11 5.32 -12.16
CA LYS A 66 -2.47 4.64 -11.02
C LYS A 66 -2.16 5.62 -9.90
N LEU A 67 -2.26 5.17 -8.66
CA LEU A 67 -1.91 5.88 -7.44
C LEU A 67 -0.54 5.41 -6.95
N ILE A 68 0.35 6.36 -6.72
CA ILE A 68 1.55 6.16 -5.90
C ILE A 68 1.14 6.43 -4.46
N ILE A 69 1.32 5.43 -3.59
CA ILE A 69 0.94 5.51 -2.17
C ILE A 69 2.17 5.89 -1.36
N ALA A 70 2.19 7.11 -0.85
CA ALA A 70 3.18 7.55 0.11
C ALA A 70 2.76 7.16 1.54
N PHE A 71 3.75 6.95 2.39
CA PHE A 71 3.52 6.53 3.77
C PHE A 71 4.59 7.00 4.74
N THR A 72 4.17 7.17 5.99
CA THR A 72 5.03 7.62 7.09
C THR A 72 4.92 6.67 8.28
N ASN A 73 5.87 6.79 9.22
CA ASN A 73 5.94 5.94 10.42
C ASN A 73 5.82 4.44 10.08
N ALA A 74 6.55 4.01 9.04
CA ALA A 74 6.41 2.68 8.47
C ALA A 74 7.53 1.75 8.91
N CYS A 75 7.22 0.46 9.01
CA CYS A 75 8.20 -0.58 9.31
C CYS A 75 7.86 -1.89 8.58
N ILE A 76 8.86 -2.73 8.34
CA ILE A 76 8.64 -4.08 7.80
C ILE A 76 8.35 -5.03 8.96
N ARG A 77 7.29 -5.83 8.81
CA ARG A 77 6.94 -6.92 9.72
C ARG A 77 6.68 -8.21 8.96
N ASN A 78 6.87 -9.32 9.66
CA ASN A 78 6.41 -10.61 9.17
C ASN A 78 4.88 -10.65 9.21
N CYS A 79 4.28 -11.29 8.21
CA CYS A 79 2.84 -11.51 8.12
C CYS A 79 2.55 -12.89 7.52
N SER A 80 1.27 -13.27 7.54
CA SER A 80 0.75 -14.45 6.85
C SER A 80 -0.51 -14.02 6.11
N THR A 81 -0.31 -13.28 5.01
CA THR A 81 -1.39 -12.68 4.24
C THR A 81 -1.63 -13.47 2.96
N SER A 82 -2.83 -14.03 2.85
CA SER A 82 -3.29 -14.75 1.65
C SER A 82 -3.96 -13.79 0.69
N PHE A 83 -3.48 -13.70 -0.54
CA PHE A 83 -4.21 -13.02 -1.62
C PHE A 83 -4.97 -14.05 -2.47
N ASP A 84 -6.28 -14.15 -2.26
CA ASP A 84 -7.20 -14.91 -3.12
C ASP A 84 -7.50 -14.15 -4.43
N GLY A 85 -6.69 -14.39 -5.46
CA GLY A 85 -6.95 -13.92 -6.83
C GLY A 85 -5.93 -12.93 -7.40
N ARG A 86 -6.27 -12.33 -8.56
CA ARG A 86 -5.38 -11.47 -9.36
C ARG A 86 -5.28 -10.03 -8.87
N ASN A 87 -6.21 -9.55 -8.04
CA ASN A 87 -6.28 -8.13 -7.72
C ASN A 87 -5.30 -7.79 -6.60
N PRO A 88 -4.25 -6.97 -6.87
CA PRO A 88 -3.20 -6.71 -5.90
C PRO A 88 -3.63 -5.70 -4.83
N VAL A 89 -4.75 -4.99 -5.00
CA VAL A 89 -5.22 -3.94 -4.07
C VAL A 89 -6.50 -4.36 -3.37
N ARG A 90 -6.57 -4.16 -2.04
CA ARG A 90 -7.73 -4.45 -1.18
C ARG A 90 -7.87 -3.39 -0.09
N TYR A 91 -9.05 -3.34 0.51
CA TYR A 91 -9.35 -2.45 1.64
C TYR A 91 -9.84 -3.29 2.81
N SER A 92 -9.34 -3.02 4.01
CA SER A 92 -9.73 -3.68 5.27
C SER A 92 -10.04 -2.68 6.37
#